data_AF-A0A090RUC5-F1
#
_entry.id   AF-A0A090RUC5-F1
#
_cell.length_a   1.000
_cell.length_b   1.000
_cell.length_c   1.000
_cell.angle_alpha   90.00
_cell.angle_beta   90.00
_cell.angle_gamma   90.00
#
_symmetry.space_group_name_H-M   'P 1'
#
loop_
_entity.id
_entity.type
_entity.pdbx_description
1 polymer ?
#
loop_
_entity_poly.entity_id
_entity_poly.type
_entity_poly.pdbx_seq_one_letter_code
_entity_poly.pdbx_strand_id
1 'polypeptide(L)'
;MVAAYEIAVVANMKKIIMMALALCLGFSSVAKADTGVGLFVGDPYWGLDFKHNDLRFNVSLDDRMGFGVNKTFGIQDTPIYLFVGGHYVDRNSRYIAVTPGIGAEFRVKPVGFYVDVTPAIYLDEFEIELEARAGFRVYF
;
A
#
# COMPACT_ATOMS: atom_id res chain seq x y z
N MET A 1 18.84 -34.85 -14.06
CA MET A 1 19.05 -33.57 -13.35
C MET A 1 17.93 -32.54 -13.58
N VAL A 2 17.22 -32.55 -14.71
CA VAL A 2 16.11 -31.60 -14.99
C VAL A 2 14.85 -31.86 -14.13
N ALA A 3 14.46 -33.12 -13.93
CA ALA A 3 13.26 -33.46 -13.15
C ALA A 3 13.33 -33.08 -11.66
N ALA A 4 14.53 -33.09 -11.06
CA ALA A 4 14.71 -32.71 -9.65
C ALA A 4 14.56 -31.19 -9.43
N TYR A 5 14.88 -30.39 -10.44
CA TYR A 5 14.76 -28.92 -10.41
C TYR A 5 13.29 -28.48 -10.48
N GLU A 6 12.49 -29.06 -11.39
CA GLU A 6 11.05 -28.76 -11.51
C GLU A 6 10.27 -29.11 -10.24
N ILE A 7 10.59 -30.24 -9.60
CA ILE A 7 9.95 -30.67 -8.34
C ILE A 7 10.27 -29.69 -7.21
N ALA A 8 11.50 -29.18 -7.14
CA ALA A 8 11.91 -28.21 -6.13
C ALA A 8 11.23 -26.84 -6.31
N VAL A 9 11.04 -26.39 -7.55
CA VAL A 9 10.35 -25.12 -7.88
C VAL A 9 8.86 -25.20 -7.52
N VAL A 10 8.18 -26.29 -7.87
CA VAL A 10 6.77 -26.50 -7.53
C VAL A 10 6.58 -26.62 -6.01
N ALA A 11 7.50 -27.29 -5.31
CA ALA A 11 7.47 -27.38 -3.85
C ALA A 11 7.65 -26.02 -3.17
N ASN A 12 8.52 -25.15 -3.69
CA ASN A 12 8.66 -23.77 -3.20
C ASN A 12 7.45 -22.90 -3.52
N MET A 13 6.87 -23.03 -4.71
CA MET A 13 5.66 -22.30 -5.10
C MET A 13 4.46 -22.68 -4.22
N LYS A 14 4.28 -23.96 -3.90
CA LYS A 14 3.25 -24.42 -2.96
C LYS A 14 3.44 -23.86 -1.56
N LYS A 15 4.68 -23.74 -1.08
CA LYS A 15 4.98 -23.11 0.22
C LYS A 15 4.67 -21.61 0.22
N ILE A 16 5.00 -20.90 -0.86
CA ILE A 16 4.67 -19.48 -1.02
C ILE A 16 3.16 -19.27 -1.05
N ILE A 17 2.42 -20.10 -1.81
CA ILE A 17 0.95 -20.04 -1.86
C ILE A 17 0.33 -20.35 -0.51
N MET A 18 0.82 -21.38 0.21
CA MET A 18 0.31 -21.68 1.56
C MET A 18 0.66 -20.60 2.57
N MET A 19 1.81 -19.94 2.44
CA MET A 19 2.19 -18.82 3.31
C MET A 19 1.34 -17.58 3.02
N ALA A 20 1.05 -17.28 1.76
CA ALA A 20 0.10 -16.24 1.36
C ALA A 20 -1.31 -16.54 1.86
N LEU A 21 -1.77 -17.79 1.74
CA LEU A 21 -3.10 -18.21 2.21
C LEU A 21 -3.21 -18.20 3.74
N ALA A 22 -2.14 -18.59 4.45
CA ALA A 22 -2.06 -18.51 5.91
C ALA A 22 -2.03 -17.06 6.41
N LEU A 23 -1.34 -16.17 5.69
CA LEU A 23 -1.40 -14.72 5.91
C LEU A 23 -2.82 -14.18 5.71
N CYS A 24 -3.56 -14.65 4.71
CA CYS A 24 -4.95 -14.25 4.48
C CYS A 24 -5.92 -14.75 5.56
N LEU A 25 -5.71 -15.96 6.11
CA LEU A 25 -6.61 -16.57 7.10
C LEU A 25 -6.40 -16.04 8.54
N GLY A 26 -5.25 -15.43 8.82
CA GLY A 26 -4.92 -14.84 10.13
C GLY A 26 -5.67 -13.56 10.49
N PHE A 27 -6.45 -12.97 9.58
CA PHE A 27 -7.17 -11.70 9.79
C PHE A 27 -8.59 -11.83 10.38
N SER A 28 -9.00 -13.03 10.80
CA SER A 28 -10.41 -13.33 11.06
C SER A 28 -10.96 -12.91 12.44
N SER A 29 -10.28 -12.06 13.21
CA SER A 29 -10.80 -11.65 14.53
C SER A 29 -10.21 -10.34 15.06
N VAL A 30 -10.55 -9.20 14.46
CA VAL A 30 -10.38 -7.88 15.09
C VAL A 30 -11.56 -6.98 14.71
N ALA A 31 -12.04 -6.22 15.71
CA ALA A 31 -13.04 -5.15 15.68
C ALA A 31 -13.43 -4.56 14.32
N LYS A 32 -14.74 -4.27 14.15
CA LYS A 32 -15.39 -3.52 13.04
C LYS A 32 -14.38 -2.86 12.11
N ALA A 33 -13.85 -3.64 11.16
CA ALA A 33 -12.65 -3.25 10.47
C ALA A 33 -12.94 -2.08 9.55
N ASP A 34 -12.11 -1.04 9.58
CA ASP A 34 -12.28 0.08 8.68
C ASP A 34 -11.75 -0.29 7.30
N THR A 35 -12.54 -1.09 6.57
CA THR A 35 -12.16 -1.67 5.29
C THR A 35 -12.75 -0.84 4.17
N GLY A 36 -11.92 -0.48 3.19
CA GLY A 36 -12.37 0.29 2.05
C GLY A 36 -11.52 0.03 0.82
N VAL A 37 -12.15 0.17 -0.33
CA VAL A 37 -11.51 0.11 -1.65
C VAL A 37 -11.71 1.44 -2.34
N GLY A 38 -10.70 1.89 -3.07
CA GLY A 38 -10.67 3.22 -3.65
C GLY A 38 -9.79 3.35 -4.87
N LEU A 39 -9.77 4.57 -5.39
CA LEU A 39 -8.84 5.03 -6.40
C LEU A 39 -8.09 6.25 -5.88
N PHE A 40 -6.88 6.43 -6.38
CA PHE A 40 -6.07 7.59 -6.07
C PHE A 40 -5.27 8.06 -7.27
N VAL A 41 -4.89 9.33 -7.23
CA VAL A 41 -4.05 10.01 -8.21
C VAL A 41 -2.95 10.76 -7.48
N GLY A 42 -1.79 10.89 -8.11
CA GLY A 42 -0.64 11.59 -7.55
C GLY A 42 0.67 10.95 -7.97
N ASP A 43 1.72 11.37 -7.29
CA ASP A 43 3.05 10.80 -7.44
C ASP A 43 3.27 9.66 -6.41
N PRO A 44 4.04 8.63 -6.77
CA PRO A 44 4.73 8.44 -8.05
C PRO A 44 3.88 7.76 -9.14
N TYR A 45 2.64 7.36 -8.82
CA TYR A 45 1.69 6.74 -9.73
C TYR A 45 0.24 6.93 -9.26
N TRP A 46 -0.71 6.61 -10.13
CA TRP A 46 -2.13 6.54 -9.81
C TRP A 46 -2.61 5.08 -9.83
N GLY A 47 -3.67 4.76 -9.11
CA GLY A 47 -4.17 3.39 -9.11
C GLY A 47 -5.21 3.07 -8.04
N LEU A 48 -5.23 1.80 -7.63
CA LEU A 48 -6.16 1.26 -6.63
C LEU A 48 -5.59 1.43 -5.22
N ASP A 49 -6.50 1.72 -4.29
CA ASP A 49 -6.24 1.82 -2.86
C ASP A 49 -7.08 0.80 -2.11
N PHE A 50 -6.47 0.04 -1.21
CA PHE A 50 -7.16 -0.86 -0.30
C PHE A 50 -6.74 -0.54 1.13
N LYS A 51 -7.69 -0.14 1.96
CA LYS A 51 -7.47 0.06 3.40
C LYS A 51 -8.12 -1.05 4.19
N HIS A 52 -7.43 -1.53 5.20
CA HIS A 52 -7.97 -2.40 6.24
C HIS A 52 -7.41 -1.94 7.59
N ASN A 53 -8.25 -1.30 8.40
CA ASN A 53 -7.85 -0.65 9.65
C ASN A 53 -6.75 0.38 9.41
N ASP A 54 -5.63 0.26 10.11
CA ASP A 54 -4.49 1.17 10.01
C ASP A 54 -3.56 0.83 8.84
N LEU A 55 -3.84 -0.22 8.07
CA LEU A 55 -3.01 -0.62 6.93
C LEU A 55 -3.64 -0.19 5.62
N ARG A 56 -2.81 0.36 4.73
CA ARG A 56 -3.21 0.80 3.39
C ARG A 56 -2.25 0.21 2.36
N PHE A 57 -2.82 -0.38 1.33
CA PHE A 57 -2.14 -1.00 0.22
C PHE A 57 -2.48 -0.27 -1.08
N ASN A 58 -1.49 -0.03 -1.92
CA ASN A 58 -1.65 0.67 -3.19
C ASN A 58 -1.11 -0.21 -4.32
N VAL A 59 -1.80 -0.23 -5.45
CA VAL A 59 -1.36 -0.89 -6.68
C VAL A 59 -1.54 0.06 -7.84
N SER A 60 -0.53 0.21 -8.68
CA SER A 60 -0.61 1.08 -9.86
C SER A 60 -1.60 0.55 -10.90
N LEU A 61 -2.20 1.49 -11.63
CA LEU A 61 -3.00 1.21 -12.82
C LEU A 61 -2.42 1.88 -14.08
N ASP A 62 -1.28 2.57 -13.97
CA ASP A 62 -0.56 3.11 -15.12
C ASP A 62 0.27 2.04 -15.82
N ASP A 63 0.92 2.39 -16.93
CA ASP A 63 1.73 1.47 -17.73
C ASP A 63 2.98 0.93 -17.01
N ARG A 64 3.19 1.31 -15.74
CA ARG A 64 4.37 0.95 -14.95
C ARG A 64 3.93 0.24 -13.67
N MET A 65 4.69 -0.76 -13.24
CA MET A 65 4.37 -1.51 -12.03
C MET A 65 4.69 -0.69 -10.79
N GLY A 66 3.72 -0.56 -9.89
CA GLY A 66 3.86 0.14 -8.62
C GLY A 66 3.06 -0.56 -7.54
N PHE A 67 3.67 -0.73 -6.37
CA PHE A 67 3.03 -1.31 -5.19
C PHE A 67 3.43 -0.53 -3.94
N GLY A 68 2.51 -0.23 -3.05
CA GLY A 68 2.78 0.49 -1.81
C GLY A 68 2.12 -0.13 -0.61
N VAL A 69 2.75 -0.01 0.56
CA VAL A 69 2.17 -0.37 1.84
C VAL A 69 2.47 0.72 2.85
N ASN A 70 1.43 1.21 3.52
CA ASN A 70 1.54 2.23 4.56
C ASN A 70 0.77 1.81 5.80
N LYS A 71 1.32 2.14 6.97
CA LYS A 71 0.62 2.13 8.24
C LYS A 71 0.25 3.56 8.64
N THR A 72 -1.02 3.80 8.92
CA THR A 72 -1.56 5.09 9.34
C THR A 72 -1.73 5.17 10.85
N PHE A 73 -1.54 6.36 11.41
CA PHE A 73 -1.71 6.67 12.82
C PHE A 73 -2.63 7.89 12.92
N GLY A 74 -3.90 7.66 13.27
CA GLY A 74 -4.89 8.73 13.40
C GLY A 74 -4.57 9.66 14.58
N ILE A 75 -4.77 10.96 14.38
CA ILE A 75 -4.73 11.96 15.45
C ILE A 75 -6.15 12.15 15.97
N GLN A 76 -6.33 11.95 17.27
CA GLN A 76 -7.64 11.99 17.93
C GLN A 76 -8.39 13.31 17.65
N ASP A 77 -9.69 13.19 17.36
CA ASP A 77 -10.61 14.30 17.10
C ASP A 77 -10.21 15.22 15.93
N THR A 78 -9.40 14.73 15.00
CA THR A 78 -9.04 15.45 13.77
C THR A 78 -9.18 14.56 12.54
N PRO A 79 -9.35 15.13 11.33
CA PRO A 79 -9.24 14.37 10.09
C PRO A 79 -7.79 13.98 9.77
N ILE A 80 -6.80 14.40 10.57
CA ILE A 80 -5.38 14.30 10.27
C ILE A 80 -4.83 12.95 10.75
N TYR A 81 -3.90 12.39 10.00
CA TYR A 81 -3.13 11.23 10.40
C TYR A 81 -1.67 11.38 9.96
N LEU A 82 -0.79 10.68 10.67
CA LEU A 82 0.56 10.40 10.21
C LEU A 82 0.59 9.04 9.53
N PHE A 83 1.54 8.81 8.64
CA PHE A 83 1.77 7.49 8.09
C PHE A 83 3.24 7.21 7.90
N VAL A 84 3.58 5.92 7.88
CA VAL A 84 4.90 5.43 7.51
C VAL A 84 4.74 4.16 6.71
N GLY A 85 5.59 3.98 5.72
CA GLY A 85 5.53 2.82 4.86
C GLY A 85 6.62 2.88 3.81
N GLY A 86 6.31 2.26 2.68
CA GLY A 86 7.15 2.36 1.51
C GLY A 86 6.41 1.91 0.28
N HIS A 87 7.05 2.12 -0.86
CA HIS A 87 6.56 1.64 -2.12
C HIS A 87 7.69 1.12 -2.98
N TYR A 88 7.33 0.23 -3.89
CA TYR A 88 8.13 -0.17 -5.02
C TYR A 88 7.52 0.42 -6.29
N VAL A 89 8.34 0.98 -7.19
CA VAL A 89 7.90 1.44 -8.52
C VAL A 89 8.95 1.06 -9.55
N ASP A 90 8.54 0.61 -10.72
CA ASP A 90 9.46 0.42 -11.85
C ASP A 90 9.52 1.71 -12.69
N ARG A 91 10.24 2.74 -12.20
CA ARG A 91 10.45 4.03 -12.90
C ARG A 91 11.91 4.46 -12.88
N ASN A 92 12.56 4.49 -14.05
CA ASN A 92 13.79 5.25 -14.32
C ASN A 92 14.83 5.19 -13.17
N SER A 93 15.22 3.99 -12.74
CA SER A 93 16.24 3.75 -11.69
C SER A 93 15.80 3.97 -10.23
N ARG A 94 14.55 4.35 -9.98
CA ARG A 94 13.98 4.48 -8.63
C ARG A 94 13.04 3.32 -8.35
N TYR A 95 13.46 2.42 -7.47
CA TYR A 95 12.75 1.17 -7.24
C TYR A 95 12.08 1.14 -5.89
N ILE A 96 12.76 1.52 -4.81
CA ILE A 96 12.23 1.36 -3.46
C ILE A 96 12.35 2.68 -2.70
N ALA A 97 11.23 3.16 -2.17
CA ALA A 97 11.20 4.33 -1.30
C ALA A 97 10.59 4.02 0.07
N VAL A 98 11.12 4.69 1.10
CA VAL A 98 10.48 4.80 2.41
C VAL A 98 9.68 6.09 2.44
N THR A 99 8.42 6.02 2.85
CA THR A 99 7.47 7.15 2.77
C THR A 99 6.85 7.47 4.13
N PRO A 100 7.54 8.24 4.99
CA PRO A 100 6.89 8.88 6.13
C PRO A 100 6.08 10.09 5.64
N GLY A 101 4.91 10.35 6.22
CA GLY A 101 4.13 11.49 5.76
C GLY A 101 2.97 11.87 6.67
N ILE A 102 2.27 12.90 6.23
CA ILE A 102 1.05 13.41 6.84
C ILE A 102 -0.07 13.36 5.83
N GLY A 103 -1.26 12.99 6.28
CA GLY A 103 -2.45 13.01 5.47
C GLY A 103 -3.65 13.52 6.23
N ALA A 104 -4.72 13.79 5.49
CA ALA A 104 -6.01 14.14 6.04
C ALA A 104 -7.08 13.34 5.32
N GLU A 105 -8.04 12.79 6.06
CA GLU A 105 -9.20 12.08 5.52
C GLU A 105 -10.51 12.68 6.03
N PHE A 106 -11.38 13.02 5.09
CA PHE A 106 -12.75 13.45 5.34
C PHE A 106 -13.71 12.34 4.94
N ARG A 107 -14.52 11.87 5.89
CA ARG A 107 -15.41 10.74 5.67
C ARG A 107 -16.88 11.12 5.80
N VAL A 108 -17.61 10.94 4.71
CA VAL A 108 -19.08 11.02 4.63
C VAL A 108 -19.59 9.64 4.26
N LYS A 109 -19.85 8.81 5.27
CA LYS A 109 -20.09 7.37 5.08
C LYS A 109 -21.19 7.11 4.02
N PRO A 110 -20.95 6.17 3.08
CA PRO A 110 -19.84 5.20 3.05
C PRO A 110 -18.57 5.71 2.35
N VAL A 111 -18.51 6.96 1.91
CA VAL A 111 -17.40 7.49 1.11
C VAL A 111 -16.40 8.26 1.98
N GLY A 112 -15.11 8.13 1.70
CA GLY A 112 -14.07 8.98 2.26
C GLY A 112 -13.18 9.56 1.18
N PHE A 113 -12.71 10.78 1.40
CA PHE A 113 -11.73 11.47 0.55
C PHE A 113 -10.50 11.72 1.38
N TYR A 114 -9.32 11.49 0.81
CA TYR A 114 -8.06 11.74 1.50
C TYR A 114 -7.04 12.44 0.63
N VAL A 115 -6.12 13.11 1.29
CA VAL A 115 -4.93 13.72 0.70
C VAL A 115 -3.72 13.36 1.56
N ASP A 116 -2.59 13.08 0.93
CA ASP A 116 -1.32 12.81 1.60
C ASP A 116 -0.20 13.65 1.00
N VAL A 117 0.77 13.99 1.83
CA VAL A 117 2.04 14.59 1.44
C VAL A 117 3.17 13.84 2.16
N THR A 118 4.21 13.46 1.42
CA THR A 118 5.34 12.67 1.95
C THR A 118 6.66 13.08 1.29
N PRO A 119 7.72 13.31 2.07
CA PRO A 119 9.08 13.22 1.54
C PRO A 119 9.45 11.74 1.33
N ALA A 120 9.30 11.25 0.11
CA ALA A 120 9.71 9.92 -0.28
C ALA A 120 11.24 9.85 -0.34
N ILE A 121 11.82 8.90 0.39
CA ILE A 121 13.27 8.67 0.43
C ILE A 121 13.58 7.43 -0.40
N TYR A 122 14.07 7.64 -1.62
CA TYR A 122 14.46 6.59 -2.54
C TYR A 122 15.79 5.98 -2.13
N LEU A 123 15.80 4.69 -1.82
CA LEU A 123 16.95 4.00 -1.24
C LEU A 123 18.03 3.66 -2.28
N ASP A 124 17.65 3.57 -3.55
CA ASP A 124 18.58 3.22 -4.63
C ASP A 124 19.52 4.38 -4.99
N GLU A 125 18.98 5.60 -5.01
CA GLU A 125 19.71 6.82 -5.40
C GLU A 125 20.02 7.73 -4.19
N PHE A 126 19.51 7.39 -3.00
CA PHE A 126 19.54 8.24 -1.80
C PHE A 126 18.98 9.64 -2.06
N GLU A 127 17.98 9.73 -2.93
CA GLU A 127 17.29 10.97 -3.27
C GLU A 127 16.02 11.14 -2.43
N ILE A 128 15.69 12.38 -2.10
CA ILE A 128 14.46 12.74 -1.40
C ILE A 128 13.58 13.53 -2.35
N GLU A 129 12.35 13.07 -2.53
CA GLU A 129 11.35 13.77 -3.34
C GLU A 129 10.09 14.05 -2.55
N LEU A 130 9.50 15.22 -2.75
CA LEU A 130 8.22 15.55 -2.15
C LEU A 130 7.10 15.05 -3.05
N GLU A 131 6.37 14.05 -2.60
CA GLU A 131 5.22 13.47 -3.30
C GLU A 131 3.91 13.90 -2.64
N ALA A 132 2.89 14.07 -3.46
CA ALA A 132 1.53 14.31 -3.01
C ALA A 132 0.55 13.39 -3.75
N ARG A 133 -0.47 12.93 -3.04
CA ARG A 133 -1.55 12.12 -3.62
C ARG A 133 -2.89 12.48 -3.02
N ALA A 134 -3.94 12.25 -3.79
CA ALA A 134 -5.32 12.37 -3.35
C ALA A 134 -6.11 11.15 -3.81
N GLY A 135 -7.06 10.70 -3.01
CA GLY A 135 -7.88 9.56 -3.37
C GLY A 135 -9.26 9.59 -2.73
N PHE A 136 -10.11 8.70 -3.20
CA PHE A 136 -11.40 8.42 -2.59
C PHE A 136 -11.53 6.93 -2.31
N ARG A 137 -12.27 6.58 -1.27
CA ARG A 137 -12.55 5.21 -0.84
C ARG A 137 -14.03 5.03 -0.55
N VAL A 138 -14.53 3.84 -0.89
CA VAL A 138 -15.84 3.35 -0.44
C VAL A 138 -15.61 2.30 0.64
N TYR A 139 -16.25 2.50 1.78
CA TYR A 139 -16.10 1.67 2.97
C TYR A 139 -17.26 0.71 3.19
N PHE A 140 -16.97 -0.44 3.78
CA PHE A 140 -17.95 -1.48 4.13
C PHE A 140 -17.61 -2.17 5.45
#